data_AF-A0A2G6Y5V7-F1
#
_entry.id   AF-A0A2G6Y5V7-F1
#
_cell.length_a   1.000
_cell.length_b   1.000
_cell.length_c   1.000
_cell.angle_alpha   90.00
_cell.angle_beta   90.00
_cell.angle_gamma   90.00
#
_symmetry.space_group_name_H-M   'P 1'
#
loop_
_entity.id
_entity.type
_entity.pdbx_description
1 polymer ?
#
loop_
_entity_poly.entity_id
_entity_poly.type
_entity_poly.pdbx_seq_one_letter_code
_entity_poly.pdbx_strand_id
1 'polypeptide(L)'
;MNAAVSPAKIGPMQVLIKGRIDAVRRHDKTTYTRIITPAPDPYSRPQTVEVRSKQRLGQQGEEVAQLATLGGYARKPFRSTDKETGETTMVTPIDMTLDAIE
;
A
#
# COMPACT_ATOMS: atom_id res chain seq x y z
N MET A 1 -0.13 -15.26 24.85
CA MET A 1 -1.51 -14.76 24.93
C MET A 1 -1.74 -13.91 23.69
N ASN A 2 -2.38 -14.45 22.65
CA ASN A 2 -2.66 -13.68 21.43
C ASN A 2 -4.07 -13.10 21.57
N ALA A 3 -4.15 -11.81 21.85
CA ALA A 3 -5.43 -11.11 21.87
C ALA A 3 -6.05 -11.21 20.47
N ALA A 4 -7.20 -11.86 20.37
CA ALA A 4 -8.04 -11.80 19.18
C ALA A 4 -8.44 -10.33 19.00
N VAL A 5 -7.80 -9.65 18.05
CA VAL A 5 -8.16 -8.29 17.66
C VAL A 5 -9.56 -8.38 17.05
N SER A 6 -10.57 -7.93 17.80
CA SER A 6 -11.92 -7.70 17.26
C SER A 6 -11.80 -6.95 15.95
N PRO A 7 -12.57 -7.27 14.89
CA PRO A 7 -12.53 -6.49 13.67
C PRO A 7 -12.90 -5.06 14.06
N ALA A 8 -11.90 -4.18 14.07
CA ALA A 8 -12.13 -2.75 14.27
C ALA A 8 -13.22 -2.35 13.28
N LYS A 9 -14.21 -1.57 13.72
CA LYS A 9 -15.23 -1.05 12.81
C LYS A 9 -14.52 -0.19 11.76
N ILE A 10 -14.24 -0.77 10.60
CA ILE A 10 -13.53 -0.12 9.51
C ILE A 10 -14.44 0.99 8.97
N GLY A 11 -13.98 2.23 9.04
CA GLY A 11 -14.69 3.38 8.50
C GLY A 11 -14.67 3.40 6.96
N PRO A 12 -15.50 4.25 6.33
CA PRO A 12 -15.40 4.48 4.90
C PRO A 12 -13.97 4.85 4.48
N MET A 13 -13.53 4.34 3.33
CA MET A 13 -12.18 4.56 2.80
C MET A 13 -11.04 4.08 3.72
N GLN A 14 -11.31 3.21 4.69
CA GLN A 14 -10.28 2.58 5.52
C GLN A 14 -10.04 1.15 5.06
N VAL A 15 -8.79 0.71 5.18
CA VAL A 15 -8.35 -0.65 4.84
C VAL A 15 -7.45 -1.18 5.95
N LEU A 16 -7.63 -2.46 6.28
CA LEU A 16 -6.75 -3.17 7.20
C LEU A 16 -5.71 -3.96 6.41
N ILE A 17 -4.44 -3.57 6.54
CA ILE A 17 -3.31 -4.25 5.91
C ILE A 17 -2.71 -5.24 6.92
N LYS A 18 -2.62 -6.52 6.53
CA LYS A 18 -1.90 -7.55 7.29
C LYS A 18 -0.83 -8.16 6.43
N GLY A 19 0.38 -8.30 6.97
CA GLY A 19 1.49 -8.90 6.24
C GLY A 19 2.82 -8.74 6.95
N ARG A 20 3.91 -9.03 6.22
CA ARG A 20 5.28 -8.91 6.72
C ARG A 20 5.95 -7.68 6.14
N ILE A 21 6.66 -6.93 6.97
CA ILE A 21 7.43 -5.77 6.52
C ILE A 21 8.66 -6.25 5.74
N ASP A 22 8.77 -5.80 4.49
CA ASP A 22 9.89 -6.11 3.60
C ASP A 22 10.93 -4.99 3.56
N ALA A 23 10.50 -3.73 3.70
CA ALA A 23 11.41 -2.60 3.74
C ALA A 23 10.82 -1.42 4.51
N VAL A 24 11.70 -0.63 5.12
CA VAL A 24 11.35 0.64 5.74
C VAL A 24 12.31 1.72 5.25
N ARG A 25 11.77 2.77 4.64
CA ARG A 25 12.53 3.95 4.21
C ARG A 25 11.95 5.21 4.83
N ARG A 26 12.78 6.23 5.05
CA ARG A 26 12.33 7.53 5.52
C ARG A 26 12.75 8.59 4.51
N HIS A 27 11.83 9.48 4.18
CA HIS A 27 12.11 10.68 3.40
C HIS A 27 11.41 11.85 4.09
N ASP A 28 12.17 12.88 4.44
CA ASP A 28 11.73 14.00 5.28
C ASP A 28 11.04 13.54 6.58
N LYS A 29 9.77 13.90 6.72
CA LYS A 29 8.90 13.61 7.87
C LYS A 29 8.04 12.36 7.67
N THR A 30 8.15 11.70 6.52
CA THR A 30 7.33 10.54 6.16
C THR A 30 8.16 9.26 6.21
N THR A 31 7.68 8.30 6.99
CA THR A 31 8.15 6.92 6.98
C THR A 31 7.30 6.13 6.00
N TYR A 32 7.94 5.38 5.13
CA TYR A 32 7.30 4.50 4.15
C TYR A 32 7.65 3.07 4.51
N THR A 33 6.63 2.28 4.80
CA THR A 33 6.75 0.87 5.20
C THR A 33 6.18 0.00 4.09
N ARG A 34 7.03 -0.78 3.44
CA ARG A 34 6.62 -1.74 2.41
C ARG A 34 6.23 -3.05 3.07
N ILE A 35 5.01 -3.50 2.81
CA ILE A 35 4.42 -4.71 3.40
C ILE A 35 4.08 -5.67 2.27
N ILE A 36 4.55 -6.91 2.41
CA ILE A 36 4.13 -8.04 1.58
C ILE A 36 2.96 -8.72 2.29
N THR A 37 1.80 -8.76 1.65
CA THR A 37 0.61 -9.40 2.21
C THR A 37 0.63 -10.91 1.94
N PRO A 38 -0.13 -11.73 2.70
CA PRO A 38 -0.32 -13.13 2.35
C PRO A 38 -0.84 -13.28 0.92
N ALA A 39 -0.34 -14.27 0.18
CA ALA A 39 -0.91 -14.62 -1.11
C ALA A 39 -2.36 -15.11 -0.93
N PRO A 40 -3.27 -14.83 -1.87
CA PRO A 40 -4.64 -15.32 -1.80
C PRO A 40 -4.72 -16.85 -1.96
N ASP A 41 -3.74 -17.46 -2.62
CA ASP A 41 -3.59 -18.90 -2.83
C ASP A 41 -2.10 -19.27 -3.03
N PRO A 42 -1.73 -20.56 -3.00
CA PRO A 42 -0.33 -21.01 -3.08
C PRO A 42 0.41 -20.70 -4.38
N TYR A 43 -0.30 -20.42 -5.48
CA TYR A 43 0.29 -20.21 -6.81
C TYR A 43 0.29 -18.72 -7.21
N SER A 44 -0.45 -17.88 -6.48
CA SER A 44 -0.48 -16.43 -6.70
C SER A 44 0.71 -15.71 -6.08
N ARG A 45 1.13 -14.63 -6.74
CA ARG A 45 2.13 -13.71 -6.18
C ARG A 45 1.50 -12.87 -5.05
N PRO A 46 2.16 -12.77 -3.89
CA PRO A 46 1.79 -11.81 -2.84
C PRO A 46 1.61 -10.39 -3.36
N GLN A 47 0.63 -9.68 -2.82
CA GLN A 47 0.51 -8.24 -3.09
C GLN A 47 1.55 -7.49 -2.25
N THR A 48 2.03 -6.38 -2.78
CA THR A 48 2.94 -5.49 -2.07
C THR A 48 2.32 -4.12 -1.99
N VAL A 49 2.25 -3.56 -0.79
CA VAL A 49 1.72 -2.22 -0.54
C VAL A 49 2.72 -1.38 0.24
N GLU A 50 2.66 -0.06 0.08
CA GLU A 50 3.49 0.88 0.84
C GLU A 50 2.60 1.78 1.69
N VAL A 51 2.81 1.76 3.01
CA VAL A 51 2.07 2.58 3.97
C VAL A 51 2.93 3.77 4.40
N ARG A 52 2.36 4.97 4.34
CA ARG A 52 2.95 6.22 4.81
C ARG A 52 2.53 6.48 6.27
N SER A 53 3.48 6.90 7.09
CA SER A 53 3.25 7.19 8.51
C SER A 53 4.24 8.23 9.04
N LYS A 54 3.96 8.87 10.18
CA LYS A 54 4.92 9.77 10.84
C LYS A 54 5.98 8.94 11.60
N GLN A 55 5.53 7.87 12.24
CA GLN A 55 6.36 6.95 13.01
C GLN A 55 6.57 5.61 12.27
N ARG A 56 7.60 4.86 12.66
CA ARG A 56 7.87 3.54 12.10
C ARG A 56 6.81 2.55 12.61
N LEU A 57 6.23 1.75 11.71
CA LEU A 57 5.18 0.77 12.03
C LEU A 57 5.74 -0.56 12.56
N GLY A 58 7.02 -0.82 12.33
CA GLY A 58 7.75 -2.02 12.72
C GLY A 58 9.08 -2.13 11.98
N GLN A 59 9.75 -3.27 12.10
CA GLN A 59 11.04 -3.55 11.48
C GLN A 59 10.91 -4.55 10.34
N GLN A 60 11.90 -4.59 9.45
CA GLN A 60 11.95 -5.59 8.39
C GLN A 60 11.92 -7.01 8.99
N GLY A 61 11.08 -7.87 8.43
CA GLY A 61 10.85 -9.23 8.91
C GLY A 61 9.71 -9.37 9.91
N GLU A 62 9.26 -8.28 10.55
CA GLU A 62 8.15 -8.32 11.50
C GLU A 62 6.79 -8.43 10.78
N GLU A 63 5.86 -9.15 11.39
CA GLU A 63 4.45 -9.13 10.99
C GLU A 63 3.75 -7.89 11.55
N VAL A 64 2.86 -7.31 10.76
CA VAL A 64 2.12 -6.10 11.13
C VAL A 64 0.65 -6.22 10.72
N ALA A 65 -0.22 -5.61 11.53
CA ALA A 65 -1.63 -5.37 11.22
C ALA A 65 -1.92 -3.87 11.35
N GLN A 66 -1.92 -3.16 10.23
CA GLN A 66 -2.05 -1.69 10.20
C GLN A 66 -3.38 -1.27 9.57
N LEU A 67 -4.15 -0.43 10.26
CA LEU A 67 -5.29 0.27 9.67
C LEU A 67 -4.81 1.53 8.95
N ALA A 68 -5.25 1.75 7.72
CA ALA A 68 -4.87 2.91 6.92
C ALA A 68 -6.09 3.53 6.24
N THR A 69 -5.99 4.82 5.91
CA THR A 69 -6.90 5.48 4.99
C THR A 69 -6.40 5.26 3.56
N LEU A 70 -7.26 4.74 2.69
CA LEU A 70 -7.04 4.66 1.26
C LEU A 70 -7.32 6.05 0.65
N GLY A 71 -6.28 6.64 0.07
CA GLY A 71 -6.35 7.85 -0.72
C GLY A 71 -5.89 7.62 -2.14
N GLY A 72 -5.88 8.69 -2.92
CA GLY A 72 -5.26 8.73 -4.23
C GLY A 72 -5.52 10.04 -4.93
N TYR A 73 -4.76 10.29 -5.98
CA TYR A 73 -4.92 11.49 -6.81
C TYR A 73 -4.55 11.20 -8.26
N ALA A 74 -5.20 11.92 -9.18
CA ALA A 74 -4.86 11.90 -10.58
C ALA A 74 -3.57 12.67 -10.82
N ARG A 75 -2.63 12.08 -11.55
CA ARG A 75 -1.44 12.76 -12.07
C ARG A 75 -1.75 13.46 -13.38
N LYS A 76 -0.82 14.31 -13.81
CA LYS A 76 -0.88 14.98 -15.11
C LYS A 76 -1.03 13.93 -16.22
N PRO A 77 -2.02 14.07 -17.12
CA PRO A 77 -2.15 13.18 -18.26
C PRO A 77 -0.93 13.21 -19.17
N PHE A 78 -0.55 12.06 -19.72
CA PHE A 78 0.53 11.96 -20.71
C PHE A 78 0.13 11.07 -21.88
N ARG A 79 0.77 11.28 -23.04
CA ARG A 79 0.61 10.41 -24.21
C ARG A 79 1.45 9.15 -24.01
N SER A 80 0.80 8.00 -24.09
CA SER A 80 1.46 6.71 -24.13
C SER A 80 1.34 6.15 -25.54
N THR A 81 2.46 5.73 -26.12
CA THR A 81 2.49 5.08 -27.42
C THR A 81 2.76 3.60 -27.20
N ASP A 82 1.84 2.78 -27.67
CA ASP A 82 2.01 1.33 -27.67
C ASP A 82 3.16 0.95 -28.62
N LYS A 83 4.09 0.14 -28.11
CA LYS A 83 5.33 -0.19 -28.84
C LYS A 83 5.12 -1.23 -29.94
N GLU A 84 4.04 -2.00 -29.88
CA GLU A 84 3.75 -3.07 -30.86
C GLU A 84 2.86 -2.54 -31.99
N THR A 85 1.89 -1.69 -31.67
CA THR A 85 0.87 -1.20 -32.63
C THR A 85 1.12 0.23 -33.11
N GLY A 86 1.90 1.03 -32.37
CA GLY A 86 2.12 2.45 -32.65
C GLY A 86 0.94 3.36 -32.29
N GLU A 87 -0.14 2.82 -31.73
CA GLU A 87 -1.29 3.60 -31.29
C GLU A 87 -0.90 4.55 -30.15
N THR A 88 -1.32 5.80 -30.23
CA THR A 88 -1.07 6.80 -29.18
C THR A 88 -2.36 7.11 -28.43
N THR A 89 -2.34 6.90 -27.12
CA THR A 89 -3.48 7.15 -26.22
C THR A 89 -3.12 8.17 -25.15
N MET A 90 -4.13 8.90 -24.67
CA MET A 90 -4.00 9.78 -23.51
C MET A 90 -4.27 8.98 -22.24
N VAL A 91 -3.27 8.94 -21.34
CA VAL A 91 -3.36 8.23 -20.06
C VAL A 91 -3.36 9.25 -18.93
N THR A 92 -4.34 9.14 -18.03
CA THR A 92 -4.37 9.89 -16.76
C THR A 92 -4.06 8.91 -15.62
N PRO A 93 -2.83 8.89 -15.08
CA PRO A 93 -2.48 7.94 -14.03
C PRO A 93 -3.18 8.28 -12.73
N ILE A 94 -3.65 7.26 -12.01
CA ILE A 94 -4.13 7.40 -10.65
C ILE A 94 -3.10 6.78 -9.72
N ASP A 95 -2.53 7.59 -8.84
CA ASP A 95 -1.66 7.10 -7.78
C ASP A 95 -2.51 6.86 -6.54
N MET A 96 -2.53 5.64 -6.04
CA MET A 96 -3.17 5.31 -4.76
C MET A 96 -2.19 5.49 -3.61
N THR A 97 -2.69 5.91 -2.45
CA THR A 97 -1.91 6.09 -1.24
C THR A 97 -2.54 5.38 -0.06
N LEU A 98 -1.71 4.87 0.85
CA LEU A 98 -2.14 4.32 2.13
C LEU A 98 -1.50 5.14 3.23
N ASP A 99 -2.33 5.83 4.01
CA ASP A 99 -1.88 6.65 5.13
C ASP A 99 -2.28 5.98 6.45
N ALA A 100 -1.29 5.61 7.26
CA ALA A 100 -1.53 4.96 8.54
C ALA A 100 -2.44 5.83 9.42
N ILE A 101 -3.42 5.18 10.04
CA ILE A 101 -4.19 5.79 11.12
C ILE A 101 -3.38 5.59 12.40
N GLU A 102 -2.96 6.71 12.99
CA GLU A 102 -2.12 6.80 14.20
C GLU A 102 -2.96 7.12 15.44
#